data_AF-A0A2A6P4Z6-F1
#
_entry.id   AF-A0A2A6P4Z6-F1
#
_cell.length_a   1.000
_cell.length_b   1.000
_cell.length_c   1.000
_cell.angle_alpha   90.00
_cell.angle_beta   90.00
_cell.angle_gamma   90.00
#
_symmetry.space_group_name_H-M   'P 1'
#
loop_
_entity.id
_entity.type
_entity.pdbx_description
1 polymer ?
#
loop_
_entity_poly.entity_id
_entity_poly.type
_entity_poly.pdbx_seq_one_letter_code
_entity_poly.pdbx_strand_id
1 'polypeptide(L)'
;MGRILLAAVAGLWKGMLGVLHWGEQLIRWPFRLVFGSGGGGRPNPYFEPQTSGIQLLDEFEESRKRQAAVHTLDRAGVNTVIKYAKALPPARSTIDLGGLRKDIRATLLTMDDRELQALAQAGIGAVRKFVDGKQHGIHGVPIVKPLASATEKSPRGISAEDRVLSKVRARILKAEQSGGFKLSM
;
A
#
# COMPACT_ATOMS: atom_id res chain seq x y z
N MET A 1 -35.15 40.69 52.96
CA MET A 1 -35.56 39.51 52.18
C MET A 1 -34.45 38.87 51.33
N GLY A 2 -33.47 39.60 50.77
CA GLY A 2 -32.46 39.01 49.86
C GLY A 2 -31.43 38.03 50.45
N ARG A 3 -31.17 38.04 51.76
CA ARG A 3 -30.13 37.18 52.39
C ARG A 3 -30.58 35.73 52.60
N ILE A 4 -31.88 35.47 52.66
CA ILE A 4 -32.45 34.13 52.91
C ILE A 4 -32.45 33.30 51.63
N LEU A 5 -32.75 33.93 50.48
CA LEU A 5 -32.67 33.29 49.16
C LEU A 5 -31.23 32.89 48.82
N LEU A 6 -30.24 33.73 49.14
CA LEU A 6 -28.82 33.41 48.92
C LEU A 6 -28.33 32.26 49.79
N ALA A 7 -28.79 32.15 51.05
CA ALA A 7 -28.45 31.04 51.92
C ALA A 7 -29.07 29.70 51.47
N ALA A 8 -30.30 29.73 50.95
CA ALA A 8 -30.98 28.55 50.42
C ALA A 8 -30.31 28.00 49.15
N VAL A 9 -29.87 28.89 48.25
CA VAL A 9 -29.14 28.50 47.03
C VAL A 9 -27.76 27.94 47.36
N ALA A 10 -27.05 28.53 48.33
CA ALA A 10 -25.75 28.01 48.78
C ALA A 10 -25.85 26.62 49.43
N GLY A 11 -26.95 26.33 50.13
CA GLY A 11 -27.22 24.99 50.69
C GLY A 11 -27.46 23.92 49.63
N LEU A 12 -28.20 24.26 48.57
CA LEU A 12 -28.49 23.37 47.44
C LEU A 12 -27.21 23.01 46.66
N TRP A 13 -26.32 23.98 46.44
CA TRP A 13 -25.05 23.78 45.75
C TRP A 13 -24.07 22.91 46.55
N LYS A 14 -24.01 23.06 47.87
CA LYS A 14 -23.21 22.18 48.74
C LYS A 14 -23.74 20.74 48.75
N GLY A 15 -25.07 20.55 48.73
CA GLY A 15 -25.69 19.24 48.61
C GLY A 15 -25.38 18.56 47.27
N MET A 16 -25.47 19.30 46.17
CA MET A 16 -25.21 18.79 44.82
C MET A 16 -23.74 18.39 44.61
N LEU A 17 -22.79 19.18 45.14
CA LEU A 17 -21.36 18.83 45.12
C LEU A 17 -21.05 17.59 45.97
N GLY A 18 -21.71 17.44 47.12
CA GLY A 18 -21.56 16.25 47.98
C GLY A 18 -22.06 14.97 47.30
N VAL A 19 -23.20 15.02 46.62
CA VAL A 19 -23.78 13.88 45.89
C VAL A 19 -22.91 13.48 44.69
N LEU A 20 -22.35 14.46 43.98
CA LEU A 20 -21.39 14.20 42.89
C LEU A 20 -20.12 13.49 43.39
N HIS A 21 -19.56 13.94 44.51
CA HIS A 21 -18.38 13.32 45.10
C HIS A 21 -18.66 11.90 45.61
N TRP A 22 -19.84 11.68 46.20
CA TRP A 22 -20.26 10.36 46.66
C TRP A 22 -20.54 9.39 45.51
N GLY A 23 -21.18 9.86 44.43
CA GLY A 23 -21.43 9.08 43.22
C GLY A 23 -20.14 8.66 42.51
N GLU A 24 -19.13 9.54 42.45
CA GLU A 24 -17.83 9.21 41.87
C GLU A 24 -17.09 8.14 42.70
N GLN A 25 -17.25 8.15 44.03
CA GLN A 25 -16.69 7.11 44.89
C GLN A 25 -17.41 5.76 44.72
N LEU A 26 -18.73 5.76 44.57
CA LEU A 26 -19.52 4.52 44.43
C LEU A 26 -19.26 3.81 43.10
N ILE A 27 -19.10 4.59 42.02
CA ILE A 27 -18.73 4.04 40.70
C ILE A 27 -17.30 3.48 40.73
N ARG A 28 -16.37 4.11 41.45
CA ARG A 28 -14.97 3.67 41.52
C ARG A 28 -14.71 2.53 42.51
N TRP A 29 -15.62 2.29 43.46
CA TRP A 29 -15.46 1.25 44.47
C TRP A 29 -15.30 -0.18 43.89
N PRO A 30 -16.14 -0.65 42.94
CA PRO A 30 -15.95 -1.98 42.34
C PRO A 30 -14.65 -2.08 41.55
N PHE A 31 -14.24 -1.01 40.84
CA PHE A 31 -12.94 -0.99 40.16
C PHE A 31 -11.77 -0.95 41.15
N ARG A 32 -11.92 -0.36 42.34
CA ARG A 32 -10.91 -0.46 43.40
C ARG A 32 -10.82 -1.88 43.98
N LEU A 33 -11.92 -2.62 44.06
CA LEU A 33 -11.90 -4.01 44.51
C LEU A 33 -11.21 -4.92 43.48
N VAL A 34 -11.42 -4.67 42.19
CA VAL A 34 -10.87 -5.49 41.08
C VAL A 34 -9.45 -5.04 40.67
N PHE A 35 -9.15 -3.74 40.73
CA PHE A 35 -7.90 -3.15 40.21
C PHE A 35 -7.13 -2.28 41.22
N GLY A 36 -7.70 -1.96 42.39
CA GLY A 36 -7.17 -0.98 43.34
C GLY A 36 -6.43 -1.55 44.56
N SER A 37 -6.29 -2.88 44.67
CA SER A 37 -5.29 -3.50 45.57
C SER A 37 -3.91 -3.49 44.89
N GLY A 38 -3.43 -2.28 44.59
CA GLY A 38 -2.08 -2.03 44.10
C GLY A 38 -1.06 -2.21 45.22
N GLY A 39 -0.75 -3.47 45.56
CA GLY A 39 0.27 -3.80 46.56
C GLY A 39 0.40 -5.28 46.90
N GLY A 40 -0.55 -6.12 46.50
CA GLY A 40 -0.39 -7.58 46.54
C GLY A 40 0.40 -8.04 45.34
N GLY A 41 1.74 -7.95 45.42
CA GLY A 41 2.64 -8.54 44.44
C GLY A 41 2.19 -9.97 44.15
N ARG A 42 1.70 -10.20 42.93
CA ARG A 42 1.72 -11.54 42.36
C ARG A 42 3.14 -12.07 42.61
N PRO A 43 3.32 -13.31 43.13
CA PRO A 43 4.65 -13.86 43.29
C PRO A 43 5.35 -13.69 41.94
N ASN A 44 6.41 -12.87 41.94
CA ASN A 44 7.16 -12.57 40.72
C ASN A 44 7.61 -13.94 40.19
N PRO A 45 7.06 -14.44 39.07
CA PRO A 45 7.47 -15.73 38.58
C PRO A 45 8.98 -15.62 38.38
N TYR A 46 9.72 -16.56 38.98
CA TYR A 46 11.16 -16.61 38.87
C TYR A 46 11.48 -16.85 37.39
N PHE A 47 11.64 -15.77 36.65
CA PHE A 47 11.90 -15.78 35.23
C PHE A 47 13.40 -15.93 35.08
N GLU A 48 13.84 -17.17 34.89
CA GLU A 48 15.16 -17.43 34.32
C GLU A 48 15.03 -17.29 32.80
N PRO A 49 15.52 -16.20 32.18
CA PRO A 49 15.59 -16.12 30.73
C PRO A 49 16.49 -17.26 30.25
N GLN A 50 15.90 -18.32 29.69
CA GLN A 50 16.64 -19.36 28.98
C GLN A 50 17.29 -18.82 27.69
N THR A 51 16.86 -17.65 27.24
CA THR A 51 17.44 -16.94 26.11
C THR A 51 18.50 -15.97 26.60
N SER A 52 19.74 -16.17 26.12
CA SER A 52 20.82 -15.22 26.37
C SER A 52 20.48 -13.86 25.73
N GLY A 53 20.86 -12.75 26.37
CA GLY A 53 20.56 -11.40 25.84
C GLY A 53 21.10 -11.16 24.42
N ILE A 54 22.13 -11.89 24.02
CA ILE A 54 22.70 -11.88 22.66
C ILE A 54 21.68 -12.46 21.66
N GLN A 55 20.97 -13.51 22.05
CA GLN A 55 19.96 -14.18 21.22
C GLN A 55 18.74 -13.28 20.99
N LEU A 56 18.35 -12.49 21.99
CA LEU A 56 17.30 -11.48 21.85
C LEU A 56 17.72 -10.33 20.92
N LEU A 57 18.99 -9.93 20.97
CA LEU A 57 19.52 -8.91 20.09
C LEU A 57 19.53 -9.38 18.63
N ASP A 58 19.94 -10.63 18.41
CA ASP A 58 19.98 -11.24 17.09
C ASP A 58 18.56 -11.43 16.51
N GLU A 59 17.61 -11.90 17.32
CA GLU A 59 16.20 -12.00 16.92
C GLU A 59 15.58 -10.62 16.61
N PHE A 60 15.96 -9.59 17.35
CA PHE A 60 15.52 -8.21 17.09
C PHE A 60 16.09 -7.67 15.78
N GLU A 61 17.37 -7.90 15.51
CA GLU A 61 18.00 -7.53 14.25
C GLU A 61 17.40 -8.28 13.06
N GLU A 62 17.17 -9.58 13.19
CA GLU A 62 16.49 -10.39 12.18
C GLU A 62 15.06 -9.88 11.93
N SER A 63 14.31 -9.56 12.98
CA SER A 63 12.96 -9.02 12.87
C SER A 63 12.94 -7.67 12.16
N ARG A 64 13.92 -6.80 12.44
CA ARG A 64 14.12 -5.52 11.74
C ARG A 64 14.46 -5.73 10.27
N LYS A 65 15.34 -6.68 9.94
CA LYS A 65 15.69 -7.03 8.55
C LYS A 65 14.47 -7.57 7.80
N ARG A 66 13.66 -8.44 8.42
CA ARG A 66 12.41 -8.98 7.85
C ARG A 66 11.37 -7.88 7.63
N GLN A 67 11.17 -6.98 8.59
CA GLN A 67 10.25 -5.85 8.44
C GLN A 67 10.70 -4.87 7.35
N ALA A 68 12.00 -4.58 7.27
CA ALA A 68 12.56 -3.78 6.19
C ALA A 68 12.35 -4.45 4.82
N ALA A 69 12.53 -5.77 4.72
CA ALA A 69 12.25 -6.53 3.50
C ALA A 69 10.77 -6.46 3.10
N VAL A 70 9.83 -6.48 4.06
CA VAL A 70 8.40 -6.31 3.77
C VAL A 70 8.08 -4.90 3.26
N HIS A 71 8.78 -3.86 3.73
CA HIS A 71 8.64 -2.49 3.19
C HIS A 71 9.28 -2.30 1.81
N THR A 72 10.20 -3.19 1.40
CA THR A 72 10.74 -3.18 0.03
C THR A 72 9.83 -3.80 -1.02
N LEU A 73 8.70 -4.41 -0.63
CA LEU A 73 7.65 -4.81 -1.56
C LEU A 73 7.01 -3.55 -2.14
N ASP A 74 7.57 -3.11 -3.26
CA ASP A 74 7.12 -2.00 -4.08
C ASP A 74 5.79 -2.37 -4.76
N ARG A 75 4.72 -2.48 -3.96
CA ARG A 75 3.38 -2.94 -4.37
C ARG A 75 2.80 -2.12 -5.53
N ALA A 76 3.30 -0.90 -5.72
CA ALA A 76 2.90 0.00 -6.79
C ALA A 76 4.03 0.31 -7.79
N GLY A 77 5.23 -0.25 -7.65
CA GLY A 77 6.33 0.09 -8.57
C GLY A 77 6.89 1.51 -8.41
N VAL A 78 6.51 2.24 -7.35
CA VAL A 78 6.91 3.63 -7.11
C VAL A 78 8.41 3.74 -6.85
N ASN A 79 8.98 2.83 -6.05
CA ASN A 79 10.42 2.83 -5.79
C ASN A 79 11.21 2.51 -7.06
N THR A 80 10.70 1.61 -7.88
CA THR A 80 11.30 1.23 -9.16
C THR A 80 11.30 2.41 -10.13
N VAL A 81 10.20 3.15 -10.23
CA VAL A 81 10.08 4.37 -11.04
C VAL A 81 11.05 5.45 -10.56
N ILE A 82 11.13 5.69 -9.26
CA ILE A 82 12.07 6.67 -8.68
C ILE A 82 13.52 6.25 -8.94
N LYS A 83 13.84 4.96 -8.80
CA LYS A 83 15.18 4.42 -9.06
C LYS A 83 15.56 4.59 -10.54
N TYR A 84 14.63 4.34 -11.46
CA TYR A 84 14.83 4.55 -12.89
C TYR A 84 15.03 6.04 -13.22
N ALA A 85 14.19 6.91 -12.67
CA ALA A 85 14.24 8.36 -12.89
C ALA A 85 15.55 8.99 -12.36
N LYS A 86 16.08 8.49 -11.24
CA LYS A 86 17.35 8.94 -10.65
C LYS A 86 18.59 8.34 -11.32
N ALA A 87 18.44 7.27 -12.10
CA ALA A 87 19.56 6.61 -12.72
C ALA A 87 20.13 7.43 -13.89
N LEU A 88 21.45 7.41 -14.02
CA LEU A 88 22.17 7.94 -15.16
C LEU A 88 21.75 7.20 -16.45
N PRO A 89 21.75 7.85 -17.63
CA PRO A 89 21.36 7.22 -18.89
C PRO A 89 21.95 5.82 -19.15
N PRO A 90 23.26 5.56 -18.94
CA PRO A 90 23.82 4.22 -19.15
C PRO A 90 23.37 3.17 -18.12
N ALA A 91 22.96 3.59 -16.92
CA ALA A 91 22.54 2.68 -15.85
C ALA A 91 21.06 2.28 -15.97
N ARG A 92 20.25 3.05 -16.71
CA ARG A 92 18.80 2.81 -16.86
C ARG A 92 18.46 1.49 -17.53
N SER A 93 19.28 1.03 -18.48
CA SER A 93 19.09 -0.25 -19.18
C SER A 93 19.26 -1.47 -18.29
N THR A 94 19.96 -1.32 -17.15
CA THR A 94 20.19 -2.40 -16.17
C THR A 94 19.07 -2.54 -15.15
N ILE A 95 18.17 -1.56 -15.07
CA ILE A 95 17.07 -1.55 -14.10
C ILE A 95 15.91 -2.34 -14.70
N ASP A 96 15.51 -3.41 -14.02
CA ASP A 96 14.34 -4.18 -14.41
C ASP A 96 13.05 -3.37 -14.18
N LEU A 97 12.33 -3.10 -15.27
CA LEU A 97 11.00 -2.48 -15.27
C LEU A 97 9.87 -3.51 -15.31
N GLY A 98 10.20 -4.81 -15.22
CA GLY A 98 9.34 -5.99 -15.24
C GLY A 98 8.10 -5.87 -14.36
N GLY A 99 8.27 -5.32 -13.15
CA GLY A 99 7.20 -5.12 -12.16
C GLY A 99 6.24 -3.97 -12.46
N LEU A 100 6.53 -3.11 -13.45
CA LEU A 100 5.68 -1.98 -13.83
C LEU A 100 4.64 -2.38 -14.88
N ARG A 101 3.48 -1.71 -14.85
CA ARG A 101 2.47 -1.83 -15.92
C ARG A 101 3.06 -1.43 -17.27
N LYS A 102 2.63 -2.10 -18.33
CA LYS A 102 3.11 -1.89 -19.70
C LYS A 102 3.01 -0.43 -20.15
N ASP A 103 1.90 0.23 -19.80
CA ASP A 103 1.64 1.64 -20.10
C ASP A 103 2.70 2.57 -19.48
N ILE A 104 3.02 2.33 -18.21
CA ILE A 104 4.01 3.12 -17.46
C ILE A 104 5.40 2.88 -18.04
N ARG A 105 5.72 1.61 -18.35
CA ARG A 105 7.02 1.25 -18.95
C ARG A 105 7.22 1.92 -20.30
N ALA A 106 6.20 1.91 -21.17
CA ALA A 106 6.25 2.60 -22.44
C ALA A 106 6.47 4.11 -22.24
N THR A 107 5.73 4.71 -21.31
CA THR A 107 5.86 6.15 -21.00
C THR A 107 7.26 6.49 -20.50
N LEU A 108 7.82 5.71 -19.57
CA LEU A 108 9.18 5.93 -19.03
C LEU A 108 10.28 5.76 -20.07
N LEU A 109 10.08 4.91 -21.07
CA LEU A 109 11.04 4.71 -22.17
C LEU A 109 10.97 5.83 -23.21
N THR A 110 9.83 6.51 -23.33
CA THR A 110 9.63 7.63 -24.26
C THR A 110 9.95 9.00 -23.66
N MET A 111 10.12 9.09 -22.35
CA MET A 111 10.35 10.36 -21.64
C MET A 111 11.78 10.88 -21.83
N ASP A 112 11.90 12.21 -21.90
CA ASP A 112 13.18 12.90 -21.96
C ASP A 112 13.85 13.01 -20.58
N ASP A 113 15.16 13.24 -20.55
CA ASP A 113 15.97 13.34 -19.32
C ASP A 113 15.45 14.41 -18.36
N ARG A 114 14.94 15.52 -18.89
CA ARG A 114 14.37 16.62 -18.09
C ARG A 114 13.07 16.20 -17.39
N GLU A 115 12.25 15.41 -18.08
CA GLU A 115 10.99 14.91 -17.55
C GLU A 115 11.25 13.84 -16.49
N LEU A 116 12.25 12.98 -16.71
CA LEU A 116 12.71 12.01 -15.72
C LEU A 116 13.31 12.70 -14.49
N GLN A 117 14.05 13.79 -14.66
CA GLN A 117 14.57 14.57 -13.54
C GLN A 117 13.44 15.24 -12.74
N ALA A 118 12.42 15.78 -13.41
CA ALA A 118 11.22 16.30 -12.76
C ALA A 118 10.48 15.20 -11.97
N LEU A 119 10.44 13.98 -12.51
CA LEU A 119 9.83 12.82 -11.85
C LEU A 119 10.67 12.35 -10.64
N ALA A 120 11.99 12.42 -10.72
CA ALA A 120 12.90 12.09 -9.63
C ALA A 120 12.84 13.09 -8.46
N GLN A 121 12.54 14.36 -8.74
CA GLN A 121 12.36 15.43 -7.76
C GLN A 121 10.93 15.51 -7.22
N ALA A 122 9.97 14.86 -7.87
CA ALA A 122 8.59 14.84 -7.43
C ALA A 122 8.41 14.06 -6.11
N GLY A 123 7.45 14.52 -5.29
CA GLY A 123 7.09 13.82 -4.05
C GLY A 123 6.48 12.43 -4.32
N ILE A 124 6.67 11.51 -3.38
CA ILE A 124 6.20 10.11 -3.45
C ILE A 124 4.71 10.02 -3.82
N GLY A 125 3.88 10.94 -3.29
CA GLY A 125 2.45 10.99 -3.61
C GLY A 125 2.15 11.33 -5.07
N ALA A 126 2.96 12.18 -5.71
CA ALA A 126 2.81 12.54 -7.12
C ALA A 126 3.25 11.38 -8.03
N VAL A 127 4.35 10.71 -7.68
CA VAL A 127 4.81 9.50 -8.39
C VAL A 127 3.78 8.37 -8.27
N ARG A 128 3.15 8.20 -7.11
CA ARG A 128 2.05 7.24 -6.95
C ARG A 128 0.86 7.55 -7.84
N LYS A 129 0.47 8.82 -7.98
CA LYS A 129 -0.58 9.24 -8.91
C LYS A 129 -0.19 8.99 -10.37
N PHE A 130 1.09 9.20 -10.71
CA PHE A 130 1.63 8.91 -12.04
C PHE A 130 1.54 7.41 -12.37
N VAL A 131 1.95 6.54 -11.44
CA VAL A 131 1.80 5.09 -11.58
C VAL A 131 0.34 4.67 -11.74
N ASP A 132 -0.57 5.29 -10.97
CA ASP A 132 -2.00 5.03 -11.08
C ASP A 132 -2.61 5.53 -12.41
N GLY A 133 -1.86 6.26 -13.24
CA GLY A 133 -2.36 6.93 -14.45
C GLY A 133 -3.29 8.11 -14.16
N LYS A 134 -3.25 8.64 -12.93
CA LYS A 134 -4.04 9.79 -12.48
C LYS A 134 -3.27 11.09 -12.73
N GLN A 135 -3.99 12.21 -12.65
CA GLN A 135 -3.37 13.53 -12.75
C GLN A 135 -2.39 13.74 -11.59
N HIS A 136 -1.09 13.73 -11.91
CA HIS A 136 0.01 13.73 -10.94
C HIS A 136 0.50 15.14 -10.56
N GLY A 137 0.20 16.16 -11.38
CA GLY A 137 0.55 17.56 -11.09
C GLY A 137 2.05 17.87 -11.17
N ILE A 138 2.83 16.98 -11.80
CA ILE A 138 4.27 17.18 -12.03
C ILE A 138 4.42 17.92 -13.35
N HIS A 139 5.01 19.12 -13.31
CA HIS A 139 5.23 19.92 -14.50
C HIS A 139 6.23 19.25 -15.43
N GLY A 140 5.90 19.17 -16.73
CA GLY A 140 6.75 18.58 -17.76
C GLY A 140 6.70 17.05 -17.85
N VAL A 141 6.00 16.34 -16.97
CA VAL A 141 5.83 14.88 -17.09
C VAL A 141 4.54 14.57 -17.87
N PRO A 142 4.59 13.72 -18.90
CA PRO A 142 3.39 13.30 -19.63
C PRO A 142 2.48 12.44 -18.73
N ILE A 143 1.16 12.65 -18.84
CA ILE A 143 0.18 11.82 -18.14
C ILE A 143 0.16 10.44 -18.81
N VAL A 144 0.39 9.40 -18.01
CA VAL A 144 0.32 7.99 -18.46
C VAL A 144 -1.10 7.72 -18.97
N LYS A 145 -1.26 7.68 -20.28
CA LYS A 145 -2.50 7.20 -20.90
C LYS A 145 -2.48 5.68 -20.86
N PRO A 146 -3.62 5.02 -20.56
CA PRO A 146 -3.71 3.57 -20.75
C PRO A 146 -3.32 3.30 -22.20
N LEU A 147 -2.34 2.43 -22.44
CA LEU A 147 -2.12 1.94 -23.79
C LEU A 147 -3.45 1.28 -24.12
N ALA A 148 -4.15 1.79 -25.14
CA ALA A 148 -5.35 1.12 -25.62
C ALA A 148 -4.90 -0.31 -25.87
N SER A 149 -5.40 -1.24 -25.05
CA SER A 149 -5.25 -2.66 -25.30
C SER A 149 -5.56 -2.78 -26.78
N ALA A 150 -4.64 -3.36 -27.55
CA ALA A 150 -4.99 -3.96 -28.81
C ALA A 150 -5.95 -5.11 -28.48
N THR A 151 -7.13 -4.77 -27.96
CA THR A 151 -8.35 -5.43 -28.33
C THR A 151 -8.30 -5.32 -29.84
N GLU A 152 -7.78 -6.38 -30.47
CA GLU A 152 -8.26 -6.83 -31.75
C GLU A 152 -9.71 -6.39 -31.78
N LYS A 153 -10.02 -5.37 -32.58
CA LYS A 153 -11.39 -5.11 -32.96
C LYS A 153 -11.82 -6.44 -33.56
N SER A 154 -12.39 -7.33 -32.75
CA SER A 154 -13.29 -8.35 -33.24
C SER A 154 -14.30 -7.52 -34.02
N PRO A 155 -14.28 -7.58 -35.36
CA PRO A 155 -15.12 -6.74 -36.17
C PRO A 155 -16.54 -7.01 -35.71
N ARG A 156 -17.13 -6.03 -35.02
CA ARG A 156 -18.56 -6.05 -34.73
C ARG A 156 -19.23 -6.08 -36.09
N GLY A 157 -19.71 -7.26 -36.49
CA GLY A 157 -20.34 -7.48 -37.78
C GLY A 157 -19.75 -8.58 -38.66
N ILE A 158 -18.87 -9.49 -38.17
CA ILE A 158 -18.53 -10.69 -38.96
C ILE A 158 -19.80 -11.54 -39.14
N SER A 159 -20.38 -11.51 -40.34
CA SER A 159 -21.45 -12.40 -40.79
C SER A 159 -21.04 -13.86 -40.55
N ALA A 160 -21.99 -14.75 -40.27
CA ALA A 160 -21.70 -16.17 -40.04
C ALA A 160 -20.85 -16.78 -41.17
N GLU A 161 -21.00 -16.28 -42.39
CA GLU A 161 -20.27 -16.69 -43.59
C GLU A 161 -18.78 -16.35 -43.52
N ASP A 162 -18.42 -15.16 -43.05
CA ASP A 162 -17.02 -14.72 -42.91
C ASP A 162 -16.28 -15.53 -41.81
N ARG A 163 -17.02 -16.03 -40.80
CA ARG A 163 -16.47 -16.96 -39.79
C ARG A 163 -16.16 -18.33 -40.38
N VAL A 164 -16.96 -18.79 -41.34
CA VAL A 164 -16.71 -20.06 -42.03
C VAL A 164 -15.52 -19.90 -42.97
N LEU A 165 -15.47 -18.82 -43.75
CA LEU A 165 -14.35 -18.54 -44.66
C LEU A 165 -13.01 -18.40 -43.93
N SER A 166 -12.98 -17.73 -42.79
CA SER A 166 -11.77 -17.62 -41.96
C SER A 166 -11.32 -18.96 -41.37
N LYS A 167 -12.27 -19.80 -40.91
CA LYS A 167 -11.95 -21.18 -40.46
C LYS A 167 -11.40 -22.05 -41.59
N VAL A 168 -11.95 -21.95 -42.79
CA VAL A 168 -11.47 -22.72 -43.96
C VAL A 168 -10.06 -22.27 -44.34
N ARG A 169 -9.82 -20.95 -44.45
CA ARG A 169 -8.49 -20.39 -44.74
C ARG A 169 -7.46 -20.80 -43.70
N ALA A 170 -7.81 -20.76 -42.42
CA ALA A 170 -6.92 -21.19 -41.35
C ALA A 170 -6.56 -22.69 -41.44
N ARG A 171 -7.50 -23.54 -41.87
CA ARG A 171 -7.22 -24.98 -42.08
C ARG A 171 -6.35 -25.25 -43.29
N ILE A 172 -6.52 -24.50 -44.38
CA ILE A 172 -5.66 -24.62 -45.57
C ILE A 172 -4.22 -24.22 -45.21
N LEU A 173 -4.03 -23.06 -44.58
CA LEU A 173 -2.71 -22.59 -44.15
C LEU A 173 -2.05 -23.54 -43.14
N LYS A 174 -2.84 -24.12 -42.21
CA LYS A 174 -2.33 -25.12 -41.27
C LYS A 174 -1.92 -26.43 -41.97
N ALA A 175 -2.67 -26.86 -42.98
CA ALA A 175 -2.34 -28.04 -43.77
C ALA A 175 -1.04 -27.84 -44.55
N GLU A 176 -0.88 -26.69 -45.23
CA GLU A 176 0.35 -26.33 -45.92
C GLU A 176 1.57 -26.29 -44.98
N GLN A 177 1.44 -25.68 -43.80
CA GLN A 177 2.54 -25.60 -42.82
C GLN A 177 2.87 -26.95 -42.17
N SER A 178 1.88 -27.83 -42.00
CA SER A 178 2.09 -29.17 -41.42
C SER A 178 2.76 -30.16 -42.37
N GLY A 179 2.72 -29.93 -43.69
CA GLY A 179 3.38 -30.77 -44.69
C GLY A 179 4.90 -30.66 -44.71
N GLY A 180 5.47 -29.61 -44.13
CA GLY A 180 6.91 -29.32 -44.14
C GLY A 180 7.68 -29.82 -42.91
N PHE A 181 7.01 -30.27 -41.84
CA PHE A 181 7.69 -30.74 -40.61
C PHE A 181 8.10 -32.21 -40.73
N LYS A 182 8.86 -32.55 -41.78
CA LYS A 182 9.65 -33.79 -41.77
C LYS A 182 10.85 -33.53 -40.86
N LEU A 183 10.74 -33.97 -39.61
CA LEU A 183 11.88 -34.20 -38.74
C LEU A 183 12.81 -35.16 -39.48
N SER A 184 13.91 -34.64 -40.01
CA SER A 184 15.03 -35.45 -40.46
C SER A 184 15.58 -36.16 -39.22
N MET A 185 15.48 -37.48 -39.28
CA MET A 185 16.09 -38.41 -38.33
C MET A 185 17.56 -38.59 -38.68
#